data_AF-A0A1Y3NL54-F1
#
_entry.id   AF-A0A1Y3NL54-F1
#
_cell.length_a   1.000
_cell.length_b   1.000
_cell.length_c   1.000
_cell.angle_alpha   90.00
_cell.angle_beta   90.00
_cell.angle_gamma   90.00
#
_symmetry.space_group_name_H-M   'P 1'
#
loop_
_entity.id
_entity.type
_entity.pdbx_description
1 polymer ?
#
loop_
_entity_poly.entity_id
_entity_poly.type
_entity_poly.pdbx_seq_one_letter_code
_entity_poly.pdbx_strand_id
1 'polypeptide(L)'
;EKNTRSHNCSSLLKEITEFNGKSLSSLESLFRKIVSYLLIKIKLGNISSDIKVIREATAALESVFPQIELPSFIGLSRQDKETQLNGLAQLVCGIRLFNKYLGKGGESIEDLSQLCKIEVNDLTKLLSNQIKSTEQIIQKYSALIDYAEDSNIEFEDCPLSNIKNALIFRRQYLMYLDALNDQLSKSKKVLDIVDKKFESTLAELKSVCKSKTAVPVDQVYPQFMTLSNLWMSWQDELYLLALRRGITETIKSFAQV
;
A
#
# COMPACT_ATOMS: atom_id res chain seq x y z
N GLU A 1 -6.78 -1.61 15.16
CA GLU A 1 -5.83 -2.61 14.61
C GLU A 1 -4.47 -2.04 14.19
N LYS A 2 -4.38 -0.97 13.39
CA LYS A 2 -3.10 -0.40 12.92
C LYS A 2 -2.17 0.03 14.07
N ASN A 3 -2.69 0.70 15.10
CA ASN A 3 -1.91 1.10 16.28
C ASN A 3 -1.43 -0.10 17.12
N THR A 4 -2.28 -1.11 17.31
CA THR A 4 -1.94 -2.33 18.05
C THR A 4 -0.82 -3.13 17.36
N ARG A 5 -0.86 -3.24 16.02
CA ARG A 5 0.19 -3.91 15.24
C ARG A 5 1.52 -3.14 15.27
N SER A 6 1.49 -1.81 15.23
CA SER A 6 2.68 -0.97 15.36
C SER A 6 3.35 -1.10 16.74
N HIS A 7 2.57 -1.09 17.82
CA HIS A 7 3.09 -1.31 19.17
C HIS A 7 3.69 -2.72 19.33
N ASN A 8 3.02 -3.75 18.83
CA ASN A 8 3.53 -5.13 18.87
C ASN A 8 4.85 -5.29 18.09
N CYS A 9 4.98 -4.62 16.94
CA CYS A 9 6.22 -4.62 16.14
C CYS A 9 7.40 -3.99 16.91
N SER A 10 7.17 -2.86 17.59
CA SER A 10 8.21 -2.20 18.40
C SER A 10 8.64 -3.02 19.63
N SER A 11 7.69 -3.68 20.30
CA SER A 11 7.98 -4.57 21.43
C SER A 11 8.84 -5.75 20.98
N LEU A 12 8.43 -6.44 19.91
CA LEU A 12 9.18 -7.57 19.36
C LEU A 12 10.58 -7.16 18.89
N LEU A 13 10.71 -6.00 18.26
CA LEU A 13 12.02 -5.49 17.84
C LEU A 13 12.96 -5.31 19.03
N LYS A 14 12.46 -4.71 20.12
CA LYS A 14 13.22 -4.54 21.35
C LYS A 14 13.64 -5.89 21.93
N GLU A 15 12.70 -6.82 22.04
CA GLU A 15 12.97 -8.17 22.55
C GLU A 15 14.00 -8.94 21.72
N ILE A 16 14.00 -8.79 20.38
CA ILE A 16 14.96 -9.45 19.48
C ILE A 16 16.33 -8.79 19.60
N THR A 17 16.40 -7.46 19.63
CA THR A 17 17.66 -6.71 19.62
C THR A 17 18.41 -6.82 20.96
N GLU A 18 17.68 -6.87 22.07
CA GLU A 18 18.22 -7.02 23.44
C GLU A 18 18.47 -8.49 23.83
N PHE A 19 18.12 -9.46 22.97
CA PHE A 19 18.28 -10.87 23.27
C PHE A 19 19.76 -11.27 23.41
N ASN A 20 20.08 -12.00 24.48
CA ASN A 20 21.44 -12.48 24.83
C ASN A 20 21.49 -13.95 25.28
N GLY A 21 20.39 -14.70 25.10
CA GLY A 21 20.32 -16.12 25.45
C GLY A 21 21.24 -17.00 24.58
N LYS A 22 21.82 -18.05 25.18
CA LYS A 22 22.76 -18.95 24.50
C LYS A 22 22.32 -20.42 24.48
N SER A 23 21.26 -20.80 25.21
CA SER A 23 20.76 -22.17 25.20
C SER A 23 20.03 -22.47 23.88
N LEU A 24 20.02 -23.74 23.45
CA LEU A 24 19.33 -24.16 22.24
C LEU A 24 17.83 -23.77 22.26
N SER A 25 17.14 -24.01 23.38
CA SER A 25 15.75 -23.59 23.58
C SER A 25 15.54 -22.08 23.47
N SER A 26 16.53 -21.28 23.90
CA SER A 26 16.47 -19.82 23.79
C SER A 26 16.66 -19.35 22.34
N LEU A 27 17.53 -20.00 21.57
CA LEU A 27 17.74 -19.71 20.15
C LEU A 27 16.50 -20.06 19.31
N GLU A 28 15.85 -21.19 19.59
CA GLU A 28 14.56 -21.55 18.96
C GLU A 28 13.46 -20.53 19.28
N SER A 29 13.46 -20.00 20.50
CA SER A 29 12.54 -18.92 20.91
C SER A 29 12.83 -17.62 20.15
N LEU A 30 14.10 -17.23 20.04
CA LEU A 30 14.53 -16.08 19.26
C LEU A 30 14.11 -16.21 17.79
N PHE A 31 14.33 -17.37 17.18
CA PHE A 31 13.96 -17.61 15.78
C PHE A 31 12.46 -17.42 15.55
N ARG A 32 11.62 -17.96 16.44
CA ARG A 32 10.16 -17.76 16.40
C ARG A 32 9.76 -16.29 16.54
N LYS A 33 10.46 -15.53 17.40
CA LYS A 33 10.25 -14.08 17.54
C LYS A 33 10.62 -13.33 16.25
N ILE A 34 11.74 -13.69 15.62
CA ILE A 34 12.16 -13.13 14.34
C ILE A 34 11.08 -13.39 13.29
N VAL A 35 10.64 -14.64 13.09
CA VAL A 35 9.57 -14.97 12.12
C VAL A 35 8.31 -14.13 12.38
N SER A 36 7.89 -14.02 13.64
CA SER A 36 6.72 -13.22 14.03
C SER A 36 6.90 -11.74 13.70
N TYR A 37 8.08 -11.18 14.00
CA TYR A 37 8.43 -9.80 13.66
C TYR A 37 8.39 -9.57 12.15
N LEU A 38 8.99 -10.46 11.35
CA LEU A 38 9.00 -10.34 9.89
C LEU A 38 7.58 -10.36 9.32
N LEU A 39 6.72 -11.28 9.78
CA LEU A 39 5.33 -11.36 9.35
C LEU A 39 4.56 -10.06 9.63
N ILE A 40 4.69 -9.51 10.84
CA ILE A 40 4.03 -8.26 11.23
C ILE A 40 4.56 -7.08 10.38
N LYS A 41 5.87 -7.06 10.12
CA LYS A 41 6.53 -5.99 9.37
C LYS A 41 6.12 -5.95 7.90
N ILE A 42 6.13 -7.10 7.23
CA ILE A 42 5.87 -7.22 5.79
C ILE A 42 4.36 -7.02 5.48
N LYS A 43 3.47 -7.29 6.45
CA LYS A 43 2.00 -7.20 6.30
C LYS A 43 1.49 -8.01 5.10
N LEU A 44 1.96 -9.24 4.97
CA LEU A 44 1.69 -10.10 3.81
C LEU A 44 0.86 -11.31 4.24
N GLY A 45 -0.44 -11.24 3.92
CA GLY A 45 -1.47 -12.18 4.34
C GLY A 45 -2.08 -11.87 5.72
N ASN A 46 -3.14 -12.61 6.07
CA ASN A 46 -3.79 -12.46 7.38
C ASN A 46 -3.08 -13.30 8.44
N ILE A 47 -2.26 -12.64 9.27
CA ILE A 47 -1.36 -13.27 10.26
C ILE A 47 -2.13 -13.97 11.38
N SER A 48 -3.36 -13.54 11.68
CA SER A 48 -4.08 -13.93 12.90
C SER A 48 -4.75 -15.31 12.86
N SER A 49 -4.72 -16.04 11.73
CA SER A 49 -5.52 -17.27 11.58
C SER A 49 -4.90 -18.41 10.76
N ASP A 50 -3.73 -18.22 10.11
CA ASP A 50 -3.20 -19.25 9.20
C ASP A 50 -1.80 -19.76 9.57
N ILE A 51 -1.75 -20.99 10.09
CA ILE A 51 -0.52 -21.72 10.39
C ILE A 51 0.33 -21.90 9.12
N LYS A 52 -0.29 -21.97 7.93
CA LYS A 52 0.43 -22.07 6.66
C LYS A 52 1.31 -20.84 6.42
N VAL A 53 0.82 -19.63 6.73
CA VAL A 53 1.56 -18.38 6.59
C VAL A 53 2.83 -18.39 7.42
N ILE A 54 2.72 -18.84 8.68
CA ILE A 54 3.88 -18.97 9.57
C ILE A 54 4.87 -19.98 8.99
N ARG A 55 4.40 -21.16 8.55
CA ARG A 55 5.26 -22.20 7.97
C ARG A 55 5.98 -21.73 6.71
N GLU A 56 5.30 -21.01 5.82
CA GLU A 56 5.91 -20.43 4.62
C GLU A 56 6.97 -19.39 4.94
N ALA A 57 6.70 -18.49 5.89
CA ALA A 57 7.66 -17.49 6.33
C ALA A 57 8.87 -18.11 7.03
N THR A 58 8.65 -19.13 7.86
CA THR A 58 9.73 -19.92 8.47
C THR A 58 10.58 -20.60 7.41
N ALA A 59 9.99 -21.27 6.43
CA ALA A 59 10.73 -21.94 5.36
C ALA A 59 11.51 -20.95 4.48
N ALA A 60 10.92 -19.80 4.16
CA ALA A 60 11.61 -18.74 3.43
C ALA A 60 12.76 -18.14 4.25
N LEU A 61 12.58 -17.97 5.57
CA LEU A 61 13.63 -17.46 6.45
C LEU A 61 14.78 -18.47 6.57
N GLU A 62 14.50 -19.74 6.84
CA GLU A 62 15.51 -20.81 6.92
C GLU A 62 16.33 -20.93 5.63
N SER A 63 15.75 -20.62 4.46
CA SER A 63 16.49 -20.67 3.19
C SER A 63 17.56 -19.58 3.04
N VAL A 64 17.45 -18.47 3.77
CA VAL A 64 18.38 -17.32 3.67
C VAL A 64 19.11 -17.00 4.97
N PHE A 65 18.59 -17.48 6.10
CA PHE A 65 19.08 -17.25 7.45
C PHE A 65 18.73 -18.47 8.31
N PRO A 66 19.51 -19.56 8.19
CA PRO A 66 19.30 -20.76 8.98
C PRO A 66 19.62 -20.53 10.45
N GLN A 67 19.05 -21.33 11.35
CA GLN A 67 19.23 -21.16 12.81
C GLN A 67 20.70 -21.18 13.28
N ILE A 68 21.60 -21.80 12.52
CA ILE A 68 23.04 -21.82 12.80
C ILE A 68 23.68 -20.42 12.75
N GLU A 69 23.04 -19.46 12.08
CA GLU A 69 23.47 -18.06 11.99
C GLU A 69 23.04 -17.21 13.20
N LEU A 70 22.15 -17.72 14.07
CA LEU A 70 21.65 -16.97 15.23
C LEU A 70 22.75 -16.53 16.21
N PRO A 71 23.76 -17.34 16.55
CA PRO A 71 24.85 -16.90 17.41
C PRO A 71 25.62 -15.71 16.83
N SER A 72 25.83 -15.68 15.51
CA SER A 72 26.45 -14.56 14.79
C SER A 72 25.58 -13.30 14.89
N PHE A 73 24.27 -13.45 14.62
CA PHE A 73 23.30 -12.36 14.76
C PHE A 73 23.27 -11.75 16.18
N ILE A 74 23.35 -12.56 17.23
CA ILE A 74 23.32 -12.08 18.62
C ILE A 74 24.52 -11.16 18.93
N GLY A 75 25.68 -11.46 18.33
CA GLY A 75 26.93 -10.70 18.51
C GLY A 75 26.95 -9.33 17.83
N LEU A 76 25.99 -9.04 16.94
CA LEU A 76 25.90 -7.79 16.23
C LEU A 76 25.51 -6.61 17.13
N SER A 77 25.86 -5.39 16.70
CA SER A 77 25.35 -4.18 17.31
C SER A 77 23.83 -4.08 17.12
N ARG A 78 23.14 -3.29 17.95
CA ARG A 78 21.70 -3.07 17.78
C ARG A 78 21.35 -2.55 16.39
N GLN A 79 22.13 -1.60 15.86
CA GLN A 79 21.90 -1.03 14.54
C GLN A 79 22.07 -2.07 13.42
N ASP A 80 23.06 -2.94 13.54
CA ASP A 80 23.31 -4.01 12.57
C ASP A 80 22.21 -5.07 12.63
N LYS A 81 21.72 -5.42 13.84
CA LYS A 81 20.55 -6.30 14.01
C LYS A 81 19.32 -5.73 13.32
N GLU A 82 19.02 -4.45 13.52
CA GLU A 82 17.88 -3.78 12.89
C GLU A 82 18.02 -3.78 11.35
N THR A 83 19.22 -3.50 10.84
CA THR A 83 19.53 -3.52 9.41
C THR A 83 19.38 -4.92 8.81
N GLN A 84 19.90 -5.94 9.48
CA GLN A 84 19.77 -7.33 9.05
C GLN A 84 18.31 -7.78 9.08
N LEU A 85 17.55 -7.45 10.13
CA LEU A 85 16.11 -7.74 10.20
C LEU A 85 15.32 -7.07 9.07
N ASN A 86 15.69 -5.85 8.66
CA ASN A 86 15.09 -5.18 7.50
C ASN A 86 15.36 -5.96 6.21
N GLY A 87 16.61 -6.38 6.01
CA GLY A 87 17.00 -7.16 4.84
C GLY A 87 16.28 -8.51 4.79
N LEU A 88 16.24 -9.22 5.92
CA LEU A 88 15.51 -10.50 6.04
C LEU A 88 14.01 -10.32 5.77
N ALA A 89 13.40 -9.22 6.20
CA ALA A 89 12.00 -8.95 5.93
C ALA A 89 11.73 -8.81 4.42
N GLN A 90 12.56 -8.05 3.72
CA GLN A 90 12.44 -7.86 2.28
C GLN A 90 12.73 -9.16 1.51
N LEU A 91 13.73 -9.94 1.92
CA LEU A 91 14.02 -11.25 1.30
C LEU A 91 12.86 -12.23 1.49
N VAL A 92 12.38 -12.42 2.72
CA VAL A 92 11.26 -13.31 3.01
C VAL A 92 10.00 -12.88 2.27
N CYS A 93 9.73 -11.57 2.18
CA CYS A 93 8.63 -11.03 1.37
C CYS A 93 8.76 -11.46 -0.11
N GLY A 94 9.90 -11.16 -0.75
CA GLY A 94 10.15 -11.48 -2.14
C GLY A 94 10.07 -12.98 -2.44
N ILE A 95 10.64 -13.82 -1.58
CA ILE A 95 10.60 -15.29 -1.72
C ILE A 95 9.16 -15.79 -1.66
N ARG A 96 8.35 -15.30 -0.71
CA ARG A 96 6.94 -15.71 -0.60
C ARG A 96 6.12 -15.27 -1.82
N LEU A 97 6.35 -14.05 -2.32
CA LEU A 97 5.71 -13.56 -3.55
C LEU A 97 6.08 -14.39 -4.77
N PHE A 98 7.35 -14.77 -4.89
CA PHE A 98 7.81 -15.63 -5.97
C PHE A 98 7.25 -17.06 -5.86
N ASN A 99 7.19 -17.62 -4.64
CA ASN A 99 6.57 -18.92 -4.41
C ASN A 99 5.07 -18.92 -4.75
N LYS A 100 4.36 -17.81 -4.49
CA LYS A 100 2.99 -17.59 -4.98
C LYS A 100 2.92 -17.67 -6.49
N TYR A 101 3.79 -16.95 -7.19
CA TYR A 101 3.83 -16.97 -8.65
C TYR A 101 4.15 -18.36 -9.23
N LEU A 102 4.91 -19.19 -8.52
CA LEU A 102 5.18 -20.58 -8.90
C LEU A 102 4.07 -21.57 -8.51
N GLY A 103 3.03 -21.14 -7.79
CA GLY A 103 1.98 -22.03 -7.26
C GLY A 103 2.46 -22.96 -6.14
N LYS A 104 3.52 -22.59 -5.42
CA LYS A 104 4.15 -23.39 -4.34
C LYS A 104 3.79 -22.90 -2.93
N GLY A 105 2.92 -21.90 -2.80
CA GLY A 105 2.48 -21.30 -1.54
C GLY A 105 1.79 -19.96 -1.78
N GLY A 106 1.55 -19.18 -0.73
CA GLY A 106 1.06 -17.82 -0.85
C GLY A 106 -0.43 -17.70 -1.20
N GLU A 107 -1.21 -18.76 -0.95
CA GLU A 107 -2.68 -18.79 -1.16
C GLU A 107 -3.38 -17.64 -0.41
N SER A 108 -2.88 -17.29 0.76
CA SER A 108 -3.42 -16.22 1.61
C SER A 108 -2.96 -14.81 1.21
N ILE A 109 -2.07 -14.68 0.21
CA ILE A 109 -1.53 -13.39 -0.21
C ILE A 109 -2.58 -12.74 -1.12
N GLU A 110 -3.09 -11.59 -0.70
CA GLU A 110 -4.05 -10.82 -1.50
C GLU A 110 -3.44 -10.39 -2.85
N ASP A 111 -4.31 -10.17 -3.84
CA ASP A 111 -3.92 -9.57 -5.10
C ASP A 111 -4.03 -8.05 -4.99
N LEU A 112 -2.96 -7.42 -4.51
CA LEU A 112 -2.93 -5.96 -4.35
C LEU A 112 -3.00 -5.21 -5.68
N SER A 113 -2.49 -5.77 -6.77
CA SER A 113 -2.60 -5.16 -8.10
C SER A 113 -4.07 -5.05 -8.51
N GLN A 114 -4.81 -6.14 -8.37
CA GLN A 114 -6.24 -6.16 -8.67
C GLN A 114 -7.04 -5.27 -7.72
N LEU A 115 -6.73 -5.28 -6.42
CA LEU A 115 -7.40 -4.42 -5.45
C LEU A 115 -7.19 -2.94 -5.76
N CYS A 116 -5.96 -2.52 -6.07
CA CYS A 116 -5.67 -1.15 -6.47
C CYS A 116 -6.41 -0.75 -7.75
N LYS A 117 -6.49 -1.65 -8.74
CA LYS A 117 -7.24 -1.40 -9.98
C LYS A 117 -8.72 -1.16 -9.72
N ILE A 118 -9.34 -1.97 -8.86
CA ILE A 118 -10.75 -1.79 -8.47
C ILE A 118 -10.93 -0.42 -7.80
N GLU A 119 -10.13 -0.11 -6.79
CA GLU A 119 -10.22 1.15 -6.04
C GLU A 119 -10.01 2.39 -6.92
N VAL A 120 -9.01 2.37 -7.81
CA VAL A 120 -8.77 3.47 -8.76
C VAL A 120 -9.97 3.66 -9.69
N ASN A 121 -10.50 2.58 -10.26
CA ASN A 121 -11.61 2.66 -11.19
C ASN A 121 -12.87 3.19 -10.52
N ASP A 122 -13.15 2.74 -9.30
CA ASP A 122 -14.32 3.18 -8.54
C ASP A 122 -14.19 4.65 -8.12
N LEU A 123 -13.03 5.07 -7.64
CA LEU A 123 -12.79 6.47 -7.29
C LEU A 123 -12.81 7.38 -8.53
N THR A 124 -12.31 6.90 -9.68
CA THR A 124 -12.36 7.65 -10.95
C THR A 124 -13.80 7.91 -11.38
N LYS A 125 -14.66 6.88 -11.33
CA LYS A 125 -16.09 7.02 -11.64
C LYS A 125 -16.77 7.99 -10.69
N LEU A 126 -16.48 7.88 -9.39
CA LEU A 126 -17.04 8.76 -8.36
C LEU A 126 -16.67 10.22 -8.63
N LEU A 127 -15.39 10.52 -8.82
CA LEU A 127 -14.91 11.88 -9.12
C LEU A 127 -15.48 12.41 -10.42
N SER A 128 -15.49 11.61 -11.50
CA SER A 128 -16.02 12.02 -12.80
C SER A 128 -17.51 12.41 -12.70
N ASN A 129 -18.30 11.66 -11.94
CA ASN A 129 -19.71 11.98 -11.71
C ASN A 129 -19.88 13.27 -10.89
N GLN A 130 -19.05 13.48 -9.87
CA GLN A 130 -19.11 14.70 -9.05
C GLN A 130 -18.68 15.95 -9.83
N ILE A 131 -17.63 15.85 -10.64
CA ILE A 131 -17.16 16.92 -11.52
C ILE A 131 -18.29 17.31 -12.47
N LYS A 132 -18.84 16.35 -13.22
CA LYS A 132 -19.91 16.60 -14.18
C LYS A 132 -21.16 17.22 -13.54
N SER A 133 -21.57 16.73 -12.37
CA SER A 133 -22.70 17.31 -11.62
C SER A 133 -22.41 18.76 -11.20
N THR A 134 -21.19 19.03 -10.72
CA THR A 134 -20.77 20.36 -10.28
C THR A 134 -20.70 21.34 -11.45
N GLU A 135 -20.16 20.92 -12.60
CA GLU A 135 -20.13 21.71 -13.84
C GLU A 135 -21.55 22.09 -14.29
N GLN A 136 -22.51 21.17 -14.24
CA GLN A 136 -23.90 21.45 -14.57
C GLN A 136 -24.53 22.48 -13.62
N ILE A 137 -24.22 22.42 -12.32
CA ILE A 137 -24.69 23.41 -11.35
C ILE A 137 -24.06 24.78 -11.63
N ILE A 138 -22.76 24.82 -11.91
CA ILE A 138 -22.04 26.05 -12.28
C ILE A 138 -22.70 26.69 -13.51
N GLN A 139 -22.97 25.91 -14.56
CA GLN A 139 -23.63 26.39 -15.78
C GLN A 139 -25.02 26.98 -15.47
N LYS A 140 -25.82 26.30 -14.65
CA LYS A 140 -27.15 26.78 -14.24
C LYS A 140 -27.08 28.09 -13.48
N TYR A 141 -26.17 28.21 -12.50
CA TYR A 141 -26.02 29.44 -11.73
C TYR A 141 -25.50 30.58 -12.59
N SER A 142 -24.54 30.34 -13.49
CA SER A 142 -24.08 31.35 -14.43
C SER A 142 -25.23 31.84 -15.33
N ALA A 143 -25.97 30.94 -15.97
CA ALA A 143 -27.11 31.34 -16.81
C ALA A 143 -28.21 32.09 -16.06
N LEU A 144 -28.47 31.71 -14.79
CA LEU A 144 -29.46 32.38 -13.95
C LEU A 144 -29.02 33.81 -13.58
N ILE A 145 -27.73 34.00 -13.29
CA ILE A 145 -27.16 35.33 -13.01
C ILE A 145 -27.25 36.20 -14.27
N ASP A 146 -26.79 35.68 -15.42
CA ASP A 146 -26.81 36.41 -16.69
C ASP A 146 -28.24 36.86 -17.04
N TYR A 147 -29.22 35.96 -16.93
CA TYR A 147 -30.63 36.26 -17.18
C TYR A 147 -31.20 37.34 -16.25
N ALA A 148 -30.87 37.28 -14.95
CA ALA A 148 -31.35 38.24 -13.95
C ALA A 148 -30.77 39.64 -14.19
N GLU A 149 -29.50 39.72 -14.57
CA GLU A 149 -28.81 40.98 -14.88
C GLU A 149 -29.35 41.61 -16.18
N ASP A 150 -29.51 40.80 -17.24
CA ASP A 150 -30.04 41.28 -18.53
C ASP A 150 -31.50 41.73 -18.44
N SER A 151 -32.31 41.03 -17.66
CA SER A 151 -33.76 41.29 -17.53
C SER A 151 -34.10 42.22 -16.36
N ASN A 152 -33.10 42.63 -15.57
CA ASN A 152 -33.25 43.43 -14.35
C ASN A 152 -34.29 42.83 -13.37
N ILE A 153 -34.22 41.51 -13.15
CA ILE A 153 -35.15 40.74 -12.30
C ILE A 153 -34.52 40.53 -10.93
N GLU A 154 -35.30 40.81 -9.87
CA GLU A 154 -34.99 40.38 -8.51
C GLU A 154 -35.79 39.12 -8.16
N PHE A 155 -35.12 38.10 -7.62
CA PHE A 155 -35.77 36.89 -7.15
C PHE A 155 -36.31 37.10 -5.73
N GLU A 156 -37.62 36.86 -5.53
CA GLU A 156 -38.30 37.08 -4.24
C GLU A 156 -37.69 36.27 -3.09
N ASP A 157 -37.36 34.99 -3.33
CA ASP A 157 -36.93 34.05 -2.28
C ASP A 157 -35.41 33.93 -2.13
N CYS A 158 -34.61 34.46 -3.05
CA CYS A 158 -33.16 34.27 -3.05
C CYS A 158 -32.42 35.46 -3.68
N PRO A 159 -31.79 36.33 -2.87
CA PRO A 159 -31.02 37.45 -3.39
C PRO A 159 -29.97 37.01 -4.41
N LEU A 160 -29.79 37.80 -5.49
CA LEU A 160 -28.80 37.51 -6.53
C LEU A 160 -27.38 37.37 -5.97
N SER A 161 -27.05 38.08 -4.89
CA SER A 161 -25.78 37.95 -4.17
C SER A 161 -25.55 36.54 -3.61
N ASN A 162 -26.59 35.87 -3.13
CA ASN A 162 -26.49 34.49 -2.63
C ASN A 162 -26.21 33.50 -3.76
N ILE A 163 -26.84 33.71 -4.93
CA ILE A 163 -26.60 32.89 -6.13
C ILE A 163 -25.16 33.07 -6.62
N LYS A 164 -24.65 34.32 -6.62
CA LYS A 164 -23.24 34.63 -6.94
C LYS A 164 -22.27 33.96 -5.96
N ASN A 165 -22.56 34.01 -4.66
CA ASN A 165 -21.75 33.33 -3.64
C ASN A 165 -21.77 31.81 -3.82
N ALA A 166 -22.93 31.23 -4.11
CA ALA A 166 -23.07 29.81 -4.40
C ALA A 166 -22.28 29.40 -5.66
N LEU A 167 -22.27 30.23 -6.71
CA LEU A 167 -21.44 30.02 -7.91
C LEU A 167 -19.95 30.03 -7.57
N ILE A 168 -19.48 30.99 -6.76
CA ILE A 168 -18.08 31.05 -6.32
C ILE A 168 -17.70 29.78 -5.56
N PHE A 169 -18.54 29.37 -4.60
CA PHE A 169 -18.34 28.13 -3.85
C PHE A 169 -18.28 26.90 -4.76
N ARG A 170 -19.20 26.77 -5.73
CA ARG A 170 -19.20 25.63 -6.66
C ARG A 170 -17.96 25.60 -7.55
N ARG A 171 -17.46 26.75 -7.98
CA ARG A 171 -16.18 26.85 -8.73
C ARG A 171 -14.99 26.42 -7.87
N GLN A 172 -14.92 26.86 -6.61
CA GLN A 172 -13.89 26.40 -5.67
C GLN A 172 -13.97 24.89 -5.43
N TYR A 173 -15.19 24.36 -5.24
CA TYR A 173 -15.42 22.92 -5.11
C TYR A 173 -14.92 22.15 -6.33
N LEU A 174 -15.23 22.62 -7.54
CA LEU A 174 -14.74 22.02 -8.79
C LEU A 174 -13.20 22.01 -8.84
N MET A 175 -12.52 23.09 -8.45
CA MET A 175 -11.05 23.13 -8.38
C MET A 175 -10.47 22.04 -7.47
N TYR A 176 -11.11 21.75 -6.33
CA TYR A 176 -10.69 20.66 -5.44
C TYR A 176 -10.91 19.28 -6.08
N LEU A 177 -12.03 19.08 -6.78
CA LEU A 177 -12.31 17.84 -7.50
C LEU A 177 -11.30 17.60 -8.62
N ASP A 178 -10.96 18.63 -9.40
CA ASP A 178 -9.97 18.54 -10.47
C ASP A 178 -8.58 18.24 -9.91
N ALA A 179 -8.20 18.86 -8.80
CA ALA A 179 -6.94 18.56 -8.11
C ALA A 179 -6.89 17.09 -7.65
N LEU A 180 -7.98 16.56 -7.11
CA LEU A 180 -8.07 15.14 -6.73
C LEU A 180 -7.98 14.21 -7.94
N ASN A 181 -8.62 14.59 -9.06
CA ASN A 181 -8.60 13.82 -10.30
C ASN A 181 -7.20 13.78 -10.94
N ASP A 182 -6.44 14.87 -10.90
CA ASP A 182 -5.03 14.90 -11.32
C ASP A 182 -4.17 13.97 -10.45
N GLN A 183 -4.36 14.01 -9.12
CA GLN A 183 -3.66 13.10 -8.21
C GLN A 183 -4.01 11.63 -8.45
N LEU A 184 -5.27 11.33 -8.74
CA LEU A 184 -5.69 9.96 -9.09
C LEU A 184 -5.08 9.50 -10.41
N SER A 185 -4.99 10.40 -11.39
CA SER A 185 -4.33 10.13 -12.67
C SER A 185 -2.83 9.81 -12.50
N LYS A 186 -2.15 10.47 -11.55
CA LYS A 186 -0.77 10.13 -11.17
C LYS A 186 -0.68 8.74 -10.54
N SER A 187 -1.55 8.41 -9.60
CA SER A 187 -1.60 7.05 -9.00
C SER A 187 -1.83 5.97 -10.04
N LYS A 188 -2.70 6.18 -11.04
CA LYS A 188 -2.89 5.24 -12.14
C LYS A 188 -1.59 4.96 -12.90
N LYS A 189 -0.81 6.01 -13.21
CA LYS A 189 0.49 5.87 -13.88
C LYS A 189 1.50 5.12 -13.01
N VAL A 190 1.53 5.39 -11.70
CA VAL A 190 2.41 4.68 -10.75
C VAL A 190 2.06 3.20 -10.73
N LEU A 191 0.78 2.86 -10.60
CA LEU A 191 0.32 1.47 -10.58
C LEU A 191 0.67 0.73 -11.88
N ASP A 192 0.48 1.36 -13.04
CA ASP A 192 0.87 0.76 -14.33
C ASP A 192 2.39 0.45 -14.41
N ILE A 193 3.23 1.31 -13.82
CA ILE A 193 4.68 1.10 -13.76
C ILE A 193 5.01 -0.03 -12.78
N VAL A 194 4.40 -0.04 -11.59
CA VAL A 194 4.63 -1.07 -10.56
C VAL A 194 4.21 -2.45 -11.08
N ASP A 195 3.03 -2.55 -11.70
CA ASP A 195 2.52 -3.79 -12.29
C ASP A 195 3.49 -4.38 -13.31
N LYS A 196 3.90 -3.59 -14.31
CA LYS A 196 4.82 -4.03 -15.36
C LYS A 196 6.18 -4.47 -14.80
N LYS A 197 6.72 -3.70 -13.84
CA LYS A 197 7.99 -4.04 -13.20
C LYS A 197 7.87 -5.34 -12.41
N PHE A 198 6.78 -5.52 -11.67
CA PHE A 198 6.57 -6.72 -10.87
C PHE A 198 6.49 -7.98 -11.73
N GLU A 199 5.70 -7.95 -12.80
CA GLU A 199 5.60 -9.05 -13.76
C GLU A 199 6.96 -9.37 -14.41
N SER A 200 7.70 -8.34 -14.84
CA SER A 200 9.02 -8.50 -15.43
C SER A 200 10.02 -9.12 -14.43
N THR A 201 10.05 -8.65 -13.18
CA THR A 201 10.95 -9.19 -12.15
C THR A 201 10.61 -10.66 -11.81
N LEU A 202 9.32 -11.02 -11.76
CA LEU A 202 8.90 -12.42 -11.58
C LEU A 202 9.34 -13.32 -12.74
N ALA A 203 9.21 -12.83 -13.99
CA ALA A 203 9.62 -13.56 -15.18
C ALA A 203 11.15 -13.76 -15.21
N GLU A 204 11.91 -12.73 -14.85
CA GLU A 204 13.36 -12.79 -14.76
C GLU A 204 13.83 -13.79 -13.70
N LEU A 205 13.28 -13.71 -12.47
CA LEU A 205 13.54 -14.68 -11.40
C LEU A 205 13.25 -16.12 -11.84
N LYS A 206 12.14 -16.35 -12.54
CA LYS A 206 11.78 -17.68 -13.05
C LYS A 206 12.77 -18.17 -14.11
N SER A 207 13.28 -17.29 -14.96
CA SER A 207 14.30 -17.62 -15.95
C SER A 207 15.62 -18.01 -15.29
N VAL A 208 16.09 -17.19 -14.34
CA VAL A 208 17.33 -17.43 -13.59
C VAL A 208 17.26 -18.76 -12.85
N CYS A 209 16.16 -19.03 -12.15
CA CYS A 209 15.97 -20.27 -11.39
C CYS A 209 15.80 -21.54 -12.26
N LYS A 210 15.34 -21.42 -13.51
CA LYS A 210 15.24 -22.57 -14.43
C LYS A 210 16.56 -22.92 -15.11
N SER A 211 17.40 -21.92 -15.36
CA SER A 211 18.61 -22.06 -16.15
C SER A 211 19.78 -22.74 -15.40
N LYS A 212 19.71 -22.83 -14.07
CA LYS A 212 20.84 -23.26 -13.23
C LYS A 212 20.42 -24.30 -12.20
N THR A 213 21.26 -25.32 -12.00
CA THR A 213 21.13 -26.32 -10.94
C THR A 213 21.40 -25.74 -9.54
N ALA A 214 22.21 -24.68 -9.46
CA ALA A 214 22.44 -23.89 -8.26
C ALA A 214 22.32 -22.40 -8.61
N VAL A 215 21.47 -21.69 -7.86
CA VAL A 215 21.13 -20.29 -8.15
C VAL A 215 22.04 -19.37 -7.34
N PRO A 216 22.85 -18.48 -7.98
CA PRO A 216 23.75 -17.59 -7.25
C PRO A 216 22.98 -16.58 -6.41
N VAL A 217 23.29 -16.53 -5.11
CA VAL A 217 22.67 -15.63 -4.13
C VAL A 217 22.72 -14.16 -4.57
N ASP A 218 23.87 -13.73 -5.10
CA ASP A 218 24.10 -12.36 -5.57
C ASP A 218 23.19 -11.93 -6.73
N GLN A 219 22.60 -12.89 -7.45
CA GLN A 219 21.67 -12.63 -8.55
C GLN A 219 20.22 -12.60 -8.08
N VAL A 220 19.81 -13.49 -7.18
CA VAL A 220 18.41 -13.60 -6.77
C VAL A 220 18.02 -12.71 -5.61
N TYR A 221 18.92 -12.44 -4.67
CA TYR A 221 18.60 -11.60 -3.52
C TYR A 221 18.17 -10.19 -3.95
N PRO A 222 18.90 -9.48 -4.83
CA PRO A 222 18.45 -8.17 -5.31
C PRO A 222 17.06 -8.20 -5.97
N GLN A 223 16.73 -9.27 -6.69
CA GLN A 223 15.43 -9.42 -7.34
C GLN A 223 14.31 -9.69 -6.32
N PHE A 224 14.53 -10.50 -5.28
CA PHE A 224 13.56 -10.68 -4.19
C PHE A 224 13.33 -9.38 -3.42
N MET A 225 14.39 -8.62 -3.14
CA MET A 225 14.28 -7.31 -2.49
C MET A 225 13.48 -6.34 -3.37
N THR A 226 13.69 -6.38 -4.69
CA THR A 226 12.93 -5.58 -5.67
C THR A 226 11.45 -5.95 -5.65
N LEU A 227 11.09 -7.24 -5.65
CA LEU A 227 9.70 -7.68 -5.50
C LEU A 227 9.06 -7.15 -4.21
N SER A 228 9.79 -7.21 -3.09
CA SER A 228 9.29 -6.67 -1.83
C SER A 228 9.03 -5.17 -1.91
N ASN A 229 9.90 -4.40 -2.54
CA ASN A 229 9.72 -2.95 -2.66
C ASN A 229 8.54 -2.60 -3.57
N LEU A 230 8.35 -3.34 -4.67
CA LEU A 230 7.19 -3.19 -5.55
C LEU A 230 5.89 -3.55 -4.81
N TRP A 231 5.90 -4.61 -3.99
CA TRP A 231 4.78 -4.96 -3.12
C TRP A 231 4.42 -3.83 -2.14
N MET A 232 5.43 -3.27 -1.47
CA MET A 232 5.21 -2.11 -0.59
C MET A 232 4.66 -0.91 -1.36
N SER A 233 5.09 -0.71 -2.61
CA SER A 233 4.58 0.37 -3.45
C SER A 233 3.08 0.23 -3.72
N TRP A 234 2.56 -0.98 -3.94
CA TRP A 234 1.10 -1.18 -4.02
C TRP A 234 0.40 -0.90 -2.69
N GLN A 235 0.98 -1.30 -1.57
CA GLN A 235 0.39 -1.01 -0.25
C GLN A 235 0.32 0.50 0.02
N ASP A 236 1.37 1.24 -0.34
CA ASP A 236 1.42 2.69 -0.20
C ASP A 236 0.39 3.36 -1.10
N GLU A 237 0.27 2.94 -2.36
CA GLU A 237 -0.76 3.45 -3.27
C GLU A 237 -2.18 3.14 -2.77
N LEU A 238 -2.44 1.93 -2.27
CA LEU A 238 -3.75 1.58 -1.70
C LEU A 238 -4.10 2.49 -0.51
N TYR A 239 -3.12 2.80 0.35
CA TYR A 239 -3.32 3.73 1.45
C TYR A 239 -3.64 5.15 0.95
N LEU A 240 -2.93 5.63 -0.07
CA LEU A 240 -3.19 6.93 -0.68
C LEU A 240 -4.57 6.99 -1.35
N LEU A 241 -5.02 5.90 -2.00
CA LEU A 241 -6.36 5.80 -2.58
C LEU A 241 -7.44 5.89 -1.51
N ALA A 242 -7.29 5.17 -0.40
CA ALA A 242 -8.22 5.25 0.73
C ALA A 242 -8.28 6.67 1.32
N LEU A 243 -7.13 7.34 1.48
CA LEU A 243 -7.08 8.73 1.93
C LEU A 243 -7.83 9.66 0.97
N ARG A 244 -7.58 9.55 -0.34
CA ARG A 244 -8.25 10.37 -1.37
C ARG A 244 -9.75 10.13 -1.41
N ARG A 245 -10.20 8.89 -1.25
CA ARG A 245 -11.63 8.55 -1.11
C ARG A 245 -12.23 9.28 0.09
N GLY A 246 -11.58 9.21 1.26
CA GLY A 246 -12.04 9.92 2.46
C GLY A 246 -12.10 11.44 2.28
N ILE A 247 -11.10 12.04 1.61
CA ILE A 247 -11.13 13.48 1.27
C ILE A 247 -12.31 13.78 0.32
N THR A 248 -12.52 12.96 -0.70
CA THR A 248 -13.60 13.15 -1.67
C THR A 248 -14.97 13.10 -1.00
N GLU A 249 -15.19 12.14 -0.10
CA GLU A 249 -16.42 12.02 0.68
C GLU A 249 -16.62 13.19 1.64
N THR A 250 -15.53 13.66 2.27
CA THR A 250 -15.57 14.81 3.19
C THR A 250 -15.90 16.11 2.46
N ILE A 251 -15.27 16.39 1.31
CA ILE A 251 -15.56 17.63 0.57
C ILE A 251 -16.98 17.55 -0.03
N LYS A 252 -17.43 16.36 -0.45
CA LYS A 252 -18.81 16.15 -0.91
C LYS A 252 -19.83 16.53 0.17
N SER A 253 -19.62 16.18 1.45
CA SER A 253 -20.58 16.49 2.51
C SER A 253 -20.73 17.99 2.72
N PHE A 254 -19.64 18.76 2.64
CA PHE A 254 -19.70 20.23 2.68
C PHE A 254 -20.42 20.85 1.49
N ALA A 255 -20.44 20.17 0.34
CA ALA A 255 -21.10 20.64 -0.87
C ALA A 255 -22.60 20.30 -0.96
N GLN A 256 -23.11 19.48 -0.03
CA GLN A 256 -24.53 19.09 0.08
C GLN A 256 -25.33 19.96 1.06
N VAL A 257 -24.64 20.75 1.88
CA VAL A 257 -25.22 21.82 2.72
C VAL A 257 -25.42 23.08 1.87
#